data_AF-A0A553GRE1-F1
#
_entry.id   AF-A0A553GRE1-F1
#
_cell.length_a   1.000
_cell.length_b   1.000
_cell.length_c   1.000
_cell.angle_alpha   90.00
_cell.angle_beta   90.00
_cell.angle_gamma   90.00
#
_symmetry.space_group_name_H-M   'P 1'
#
loop_
_entity.id
_entity.type
_entity.pdbx_description
1 polymer ?
#
loop_
_entity_poly.entity_id
_entity_poly.type
_entity_poly.pdbx_seq_one_letter_code
_entity_poly.pdbx_strand_id
1 'polypeptide(L)'
;MKISKILGLITMAFLLVFSACEPIEDRDVLSNSFDPDNIELAVVQATNGGNKLSIQMQTEGVIGYWDYILDVKHTDRVEVVFPFTGTHEFTYYATTPYMPNNNPAETEYVQKTVSVEITQLDERLPDAYYYLVGDDLAGKTWVFDGGPAPDGGLWWFMSDPTNPWGVWWNAGGECCPPADAAGKMVFDVSGNANYTYYADAAGEPVTGSKFKFNGDYSKITIEGPANLLGSMEGGGNAGVFDIVELTADKMVLHVPNAAWATGWTWVFVPQQ
;
A
#
# COMPACT_ATOMS: atom_id res chain seq x y z
N MET A 1 -44.92 42.43 58.92
CA MET A 1 -45.62 41.39 58.13
C MET A 1 -45.63 40.10 58.96
N LYS A 2 -46.76 39.39 59.13
CA LYS A 2 -46.82 38.18 59.98
C LYS A 2 -45.90 37.09 59.41
N ILE A 3 -45.14 36.39 60.26
CA ILE A 3 -44.16 35.34 59.90
C ILE A 3 -44.79 34.26 58.99
N SER A 4 -46.08 33.94 59.19
CA SER A 4 -46.82 33.00 58.34
C SER A 4 -46.98 33.46 56.88
N LYS A 5 -47.01 34.77 56.62
CA LYS A 5 -47.07 35.33 55.26
C LYS A 5 -45.69 35.31 54.57
N ILE A 6 -44.61 35.47 55.35
CA ILE A 6 -43.24 35.37 54.84
C ILE A 6 -42.93 33.91 54.48
N LEU A 7 -43.30 32.96 55.34
CA LEU A 7 -43.09 31.54 55.11
C LEU A 7 -43.87 31.05 53.88
N GLY A 8 -45.13 31.48 53.71
CA GLY A 8 -45.92 31.17 52.52
C GLY A 8 -45.31 31.74 51.22
N LEU A 9 -44.74 32.95 51.27
CA LEU A 9 -44.08 33.56 50.11
C LEU A 9 -42.80 32.81 49.73
N ILE A 10 -42.02 32.38 50.74
CA ILE A 10 -40.77 31.62 50.51
C ILE A 10 -41.08 30.25 49.94
N THR A 11 -42.08 29.53 50.45
CA THR A 11 -42.47 28.22 49.90
C THR A 11 -42.98 28.32 48.46
N MET A 12 -43.74 29.37 48.15
CA MET A 12 -44.24 29.59 46.79
C MET A 12 -43.13 30.04 45.83
N ALA A 13 -42.18 30.85 46.29
CA ALA A 13 -40.98 31.19 45.54
C ALA A 13 -40.11 29.94 45.29
N PHE A 14 -39.94 29.06 46.29
CA PHE A 14 -39.19 27.81 46.15
C PHE A 14 -39.82 26.87 45.11
N LEU A 15 -41.15 26.73 45.10
CA LEU A 15 -41.89 25.97 44.10
C LEU A 15 -41.72 26.51 42.66
N LEU A 16 -41.56 27.82 42.50
CA LEU A 16 -41.31 28.45 41.19
C LEU A 16 -39.88 28.24 40.68
N VAL A 17 -38.90 27.97 41.55
CA VAL A 17 -37.51 27.67 41.13
C VAL A 17 -37.39 26.22 40.62
N PHE A 18 -38.18 25.28 41.15
CA PHE A 18 -38.22 23.89 40.65
C PHE A 18 -39.20 23.66 39.50
N SER A 19 -40.03 24.64 39.15
CA SER A 19 -40.82 24.64 37.91
C SER A 19 -40.07 25.28 36.74
N ALA A 20 -38.75 25.44 36.84
CA ALA A 20 -37.92 25.72 35.68
C ALA A 20 -38.11 24.57 34.69
N CYS A 21 -39.00 24.78 33.73
CA CYS A 21 -39.26 23.92 32.60
C CYS A 21 -37.92 23.48 32.01
N GLU A 22 -37.76 22.18 31.75
CA GLU A 22 -36.79 21.74 30.75
C GLU A 22 -36.95 22.68 29.54
N PRO A 23 -35.87 23.33 29.06
CA PRO A 23 -35.97 24.22 27.93
C PRO A 23 -36.69 23.46 26.80
N ILE A 24 -37.83 23.98 26.33
CA ILE A 24 -38.39 23.56 25.04
C ILE A 24 -37.43 24.12 23.99
N GLU A 25 -36.35 23.38 23.81
CA GLU A 25 -35.34 23.58 22.79
C GLU A 25 -35.52 22.43 21.80
N ASP A 26 -35.70 22.77 20.53
CA ASP A 26 -35.50 21.81 19.45
C ASP A 26 -34.02 21.46 19.45
N ARG A 27 -33.68 20.34 20.08
CA ARG A 27 -32.30 19.86 20.15
C ARG A 27 -32.05 18.99 18.94
N ASP A 28 -31.16 19.45 18.07
CA ASP A 28 -30.59 18.59 17.04
C ASP A 28 -29.87 17.42 17.74
N VAL A 29 -30.39 16.22 17.53
CA VAL A 29 -29.78 14.98 18.03
C VAL A 29 -28.85 14.48 16.94
N LEU A 30 -27.57 14.26 17.29
CA LEU A 30 -26.64 13.62 16.37
C LEU A 30 -27.08 12.16 16.17
N SER A 31 -27.30 11.77 14.91
CA SER A 31 -27.72 10.42 14.53
C SER A 31 -26.75 9.81 13.53
N ASN A 32 -26.72 8.49 13.46
CA ASN A 32 -25.97 7.79 12.41
C ASN A 32 -26.51 8.14 11.02
N SER A 33 -25.60 8.32 10.06
CA SER A 33 -25.95 8.52 8.65
C SER A 33 -26.08 7.22 7.86
N PHE A 34 -25.65 6.09 8.45
CA PHE A 34 -25.73 4.77 7.84
C PHE A 34 -25.84 3.68 8.93
N ASP A 35 -26.27 2.50 8.50
CA ASP A 35 -26.21 1.27 9.30
C ASP A 35 -25.07 0.39 8.75
N PRO A 36 -24.10 -0.03 9.57
CA PRO A 36 -23.00 -0.91 9.15
C PRO A 36 -23.47 -2.21 8.47
N ASP A 37 -24.66 -2.71 8.79
CA ASP A 37 -25.20 -3.95 8.22
C ASP A 37 -25.77 -3.75 6.80
N ASN A 38 -26.08 -2.51 6.42
CA ASN A 38 -26.55 -2.16 5.08
C ASN A 38 -25.43 -1.78 4.11
N ILE A 39 -24.16 -1.94 4.51
CA ILE A 39 -23.02 -1.67 3.63
C ILE A 39 -22.92 -2.80 2.59
N GLU A 40 -23.15 -2.45 1.34
CA GLU A 40 -23.10 -3.33 0.17
C GLU A 40 -21.87 -2.99 -0.67
N LEU A 41 -21.02 -3.99 -0.83
CA LEU A 41 -19.82 -3.93 -1.65
C LEU A 41 -19.97 -4.89 -2.84
N ALA A 42 -19.46 -4.52 -4.00
CA ALA A 42 -19.47 -5.37 -5.18
C ALA A 42 -18.15 -5.30 -5.94
N VAL A 43 -17.76 -6.42 -6.55
CA VAL A 43 -16.71 -6.47 -7.57
C VAL A 43 -17.32 -7.00 -8.84
N VAL A 44 -17.29 -6.19 -9.90
CA VAL A 44 -17.78 -6.57 -11.23
C VAL A 44 -16.59 -6.85 -12.13
N GLN A 45 -16.47 -8.08 -12.63
CA GLN A 45 -15.48 -8.42 -13.64
C GLN A 45 -16.03 -8.12 -15.04
N ALA A 46 -15.20 -7.57 -15.92
CA ALA A 46 -15.59 -7.34 -17.33
C ALA A 46 -15.90 -8.67 -18.05
N THR A 47 -15.16 -9.72 -17.69
CA THR A 47 -15.29 -11.10 -18.14
C THR A 47 -15.27 -12.00 -16.91
N ASN A 48 -16.07 -13.07 -16.90
CA ASN A 48 -16.12 -13.97 -15.74
C ASN A 48 -14.74 -14.60 -15.47
N GLY A 49 -14.18 -14.39 -14.27
CA GLY A 49 -12.83 -14.83 -13.92
C GLY A 49 -11.69 -13.97 -14.48
N GLY A 50 -12.00 -12.91 -15.25
CA GLY A 50 -11.02 -12.00 -15.82
C GLY A 50 -10.51 -10.94 -14.83
N ASN A 51 -9.49 -10.22 -15.25
CA ASN A 51 -8.71 -9.36 -14.35
C ASN A 51 -9.05 -7.88 -14.43
N LYS A 52 -9.96 -7.48 -15.33
CA LYS A 52 -10.49 -6.11 -15.34
C LYS A 52 -11.70 -6.00 -14.43
N LEU A 53 -11.53 -5.20 -13.38
CA LEU A 53 -12.45 -5.10 -12.25
C LEU A 53 -13.02 -3.68 -12.13
N SER A 54 -14.29 -3.62 -11.75
CA SER A 54 -14.94 -2.46 -11.16
C SER A 54 -15.27 -2.80 -9.71
N ILE A 55 -14.50 -2.25 -8.76
CA ILE A 55 -14.65 -2.43 -7.31
C ILE A 55 -15.54 -1.29 -6.80
N GLN A 56 -16.63 -1.59 -6.09
CA GLN A 56 -17.72 -0.64 -5.86
C GLN A 56 -18.25 -0.67 -4.44
N MET A 57 -18.39 0.51 -3.85
CA MET A 57 -19.23 0.78 -2.69
C MET A 57 -20.60 1.21 -3.24
N GLN A 58 -21.66 0.46 -2.92
CA GLN A 58 -22.99 0.66 -3.51
C GLN A 58 -24.00 1.33 -2.58
N THR A 59 -23.69 1.45 -1.28
CA THR A 59 -24.55 2.07 -0.28
C THR A 59 -24.48 3.59 -0.32
N GLU A 60 -25.54 4.24 -0.81
CA GLU A 60 -25.64 5.70 -0.81
C GLU A 60 -25.42 6.30 0.60
N GLY A 61 -24.68 7.40 0.67
CA GLY A 61 -24.41 8.12 1.93
C GLY A 61 -23.24 7.58 2.75
N VAL A 62 -22.65 6.44 2.39
CA VAL A 62 -21.45 5.89 3.06
C VAL A 62 -20.18 6.32 2.33
N ILE A 63 -19.48 7.31 2.90
CA ILE A 63 -18.22 7.81 2.33
C ILE A 63 -17.00 7.14 2.97
N GLY A 64 -15.95 6.93 2.18
CA GLY A 64 -14.81 6.13 2.60
C GLY A 64 -13.67 6.07 1.60
N TYR A 65 -12.85 5.04 1.75
CA TYR A 65 -11.78 4.72 0.80
C TYR A 65 -11.59 3.22 0.65
N TRP A 66 -11.09 2.81 -0.52
CA TRP A 66 -10.67 1.45 -0.83
C TRP A 66 -9.20 1.26 -0.52
N ASP A 67 -8.87 0.18 0.18
CA ASP A 67 -7.59 -0.51 0.08
C ASP A 67 -7.82 -1.79 -0.74
N TYR A 68 -7.26 -1.82 -1.94
CA TYR A 68 -7.44 -2.92 -2.89
C TYR A 68 -6.10 -3.57 -3.27
N ILE A 69 -5.18 -3.67 -2.30
CA ILE A 69 -3.84 -4.29 -2.43
C ILE A 69 -2.85 -3.43 -3.23
N LEU A 70 -3.25 -2.96 -4.42
CA LEU A 70 -2.36 -2.17 -5.30
C LEU A 70 -2.20 -0.73 -4.85
N ASP A 71 -3.26 -0.11 -4.33
CA ASP A 71 -3.26 1.29 -3.91
C ASP A 71 -4.41 1.59 -2.95
N VAL A 72 -4.44 2.82 -2.44
CA VAL A 72 -5.57 3.40 -1.72
C VAL A 72 -6.28 4.40 -2.61
N LYS A 73 -7.61 4.29 -2.75
CA LYS A 73 -8.43 5.24 -3.53
C LYS A 73 -9.61 5.77 -2.73
N HIS A 74 -9.74 7.09 -2.69
CA HIS A 74 -10.79 7.82 -1.99
C HIS A 74 -11.97 8.06 -2.93
N THR A 75 -12.68 7.00 -3.27
CA THR A 75 -13.78 7.00 -4.23
C THR A 75 -14.72 5.83 -3.96
N ASP A 76 -15.96 5.93 -4.42
CA ASP A 76 -16.93 4.84 -4.30
C ASP A 76 -16.66 3.74 -5.34
N ARG A 77 -15.92 4.04 -6.42
CA ARG A 77 -15.64 3.07 -7.50
C ARG A 77 -14.19 3.13 -8.00
N VAL A 78 -13.54 1.97 -8.03
CA VAL A 78 -12.21 1.78 -8.63
C VAL A 78 -12.32 0.92 -9.88
N GLU A 79 -11.86 1.45 -11.01
CA GLU A 79 -11.67 0.69 -12.25
C GLU A 79 -10.20 0.31 -12.37
N VAL A 80 -9.90 -0.99 -12.47
CA VAL A 80 -8.51 -1.49 -12.45
C VAL A 80 -8.35 -2.74 -13.31
N VAL A 81 -7.20 -2.85 -13.97
CA VAL A 81 -6.71 -4.12 -14.51
C VAL A 81 -5.80 -4.75 -13.46
N PHE A 82 -6.33 -5.72 -12.73
CA PHE A 82 -5.68 -6.34 -11.59
C PHE A 82 -4.60 -7.34 -12.08
N PRO A 83 -3.40 -7.35 -11.50
CA PRO A 83 -2.26 -8.08 -12.05
C PRO A 83 -2.08 -9.51 -11.52
N PHE A 84 -2.89 -9.95 -10.55
CA PHE A 84 -2.68 -11.24 -9.86
C PHE A 84 -3.87 -12.18 -10.07
N THR A 85 -3.58 -13.45 -10.33
CA THR A 85 -4.59 -14.53 -10.31
C THR A 85 -4.87 -14.97 -8.87
N GLY A 86 -5.91 -15.78 -8.65
CA GLY A 86 -6.31 -16.29 -7.33
C GLY A 86 -7.48 -15.52 -6.71
N THR A 87 -7.75 -15.81 -5.43
CA THR A 87 -8.77 -15.12 -4.64
C THR A 87 -8.16 -13.92 -3.94
N HIS A 88 -8.76 -12.75 -4.15
CA HIS A 88 -8.30 -11.48 -3.58
C HIS A 88 -9.40 -10.85 -2.76
N GLU A 89 -9.02 -10.24 -1.63
CA GLU A 89 -9.91 -9.47 -0.77
C GLU A 89 -9.60 -7.98 -0.90
N PHE A 90 -10.64 -7.17 -1.10
CA PHE A 90 -10.55 -5.71 -1.11
C PHE A 90 -11.32 -5.16 0.07
N THR A 91 -10.77 -4.15 0.73
CA THR A 91 -11.34 -3.58 1.96
C THR A 91 -11.79 -2.15 1.72
N TYR A 92 -13.03 -1.85 2.11
CA TYR A 92 -13.54 -0.49 2.18
C TYR A 92 -13.58 -0.02 3.63
N TYR A 93 -13.04 1.18 3.86
CA TYR A 93 -13.02 1.83 5.16
C TYR A 93 -13.99 3.01 5.16
N ALA A 94 -15.04 2.94 5.95
CA ALA A 94 -15.96 4.05 6.16
C ALA A 94 -15.26 5.16 6.97
N THR A 95 -15.33 6.39 6.48
CA THR A 95 -14.67 7.54 7.11
C THR A 95 -15.52 8.20 8.18
N THR A 96 -16.85 8.12 8.07
CA THR A 96 -17.76 8.57 9.11
C THR A 96 -17.83 7.50 10.20
N PRO A 97 -17.51 7.82 11.47
CA PRO A 97 -17.63 6.87 12.55
C PRO A 97 -19.10 6.53 12.80
N TYR A 98 -19.37 5.25 13.04
CA TYR A 98 -20.66 4.78 13.51
C TYR A 98 -20.76 5.00 15.02
N MET A 99 -21.91 5.44 15.52
CA MET A 99 -22.20 5.59 16.95
C MET A 99 -23.05 4.41 17.42
N PRO A 100 -22.47 3.41 18.12
CA PRO A 100 -23.25 2.34 18.73
C PRO A 100 -24.28 2.93 19.69
N ASN A 101 -25.50 2.37 19.69
CA ASN A 101 -26.59 2.80 20.56
C ASN A 101 -26.96 4.29 20.43
N ASN A 102 -26.60 4.94 19.32
CA ASN A 102 -26.72 6.40 19.12
C ASN A 102 -26.03 7.23 20.22
N ASN A 103 -24.94 6.71 20.80
CA ASN A 103 -24.15 7.43 21.80
C ASN A 103 -22.95 8.13 21.13
N PRO A 104 -22.91 9.47 21.06
CA PRO A 104 -21.77 10.19 20.46
C PRO A 104 -20.46 10.07 21.24
N ALA A 105 -20.48 9.57 22.48
CA ALA A 105 -19.27 9.26 23.23
C ALA A 105 -18.65 7.91 22.85
N GLU A 106 -19.37 7.08 22.09
CA GLU A 106 -18.92 5.77 21.61
C GLU A 106 -18.86 5.81 20.08
N THR A 107 -17.72 5.49 19.49
CA THR A 107 -17.55 5.53 18.03
C THR A 107 -16.78 4.33 17.53
N GLU A 108 -17.26 3.74 16.44
CA GLU A 108 -16.64 2.62 15.73
C GLU A 108 -16.31 3.01 14.29
N TYR A 109 -15.11 2.66 13.83
CA TYR A 109 -14.70 2.83 12.43
C TYR A 109 -14.98 1.53 11.68
N VAL A 110 -15.95 1.59 10.78
CA VAL A 110 -16.44 0.41 10.07
C VAL A 110 -15.54 0.10 8.88
N GLN A 111 -15.13 -1.16 8.78
CA GLN A 111 -14.49 -1.71 7.60
C GLN A 111 -15.28 -2.93 7.10
N LYS A 112 -15.37 -3.07 5.78
CA LYS A 112 -16.04 -4.21 5.12
C LYS A 112 -15.15 -4.73 4.01
N THR A 113 -15.18 -6.03 3.77
CA THR A 113 -14.39 -6.69 2.73
C THR A 113 -15.29 -7.31 1.68
N VAL A 114 -14.78 -7.38 0.45
CA VAL A 114 -15.37 -8.12 -0.67
C VAL A 114 -14.29 -8.92 -1.35
N SER A 115 -14.59 -10.16 -1.73
CA SER A 115 -13.65 -11.04 -2.40
C SER A 115 -14.02 -11.27 -3.87
N VAL A 116 -13.00 -11.51 -4.69
CA VAL A 116 -13.15 -11.87 -6.10
C VAL A 116 -12.15 -12.98 -6.45
N GLU A 117 -12.58 -13.90 -7.32
CA GLU A 117 -11.70 -14.91 -7.89
C GLU A 117 -11.30 -14.51 -9.31
N ILE A 118 -9.99 -14.41 -9.56
CA ILE A 118 -9.40 -14.09 -10.86
C ILE A 118 -8.68 -15.34 -11.34
N THR A 119 -9.21 -15.98 -12.38
CA THR A 119 -8.67 -17.24 -12.92
C THR A 119 -7.78 -17.00 -14.14
N GLN A 120 -7.88 -15.83 -14.77
CA GLN A 120 -7.10 -15.47 -15.95
C GLN A 120 -6.79 -13.97 -16.02
N LEU A 121 -5.65 -13.64 -16.65
CA LEU A 121 -5.25 -12.27 -16.97
C LEU A 121 -5.54 -12.00 -18.46
N ASP A 122 -6.82 -11.81 -18.78
CA ASP A 122 -7.30 -11.64 -20.16
C ASP A 122 -7.22 -10.20 -20.67
N GLU A 123 -7.07 -9.23 -19.77
CA GLU A 123 -6.79 -7.84 -20.10
C GLU A 123 -5.33 -7.49 -19.85
N ARG A 124 -4.73 -6.82 -20.83
CA ARG A 124 -3.28 -6.50 -20.85
C ARG A 124 -2.89 -5.67 -19.64
N LEU A 125 -1.85 -6.11 -18.94
CA LEU A 125 -1.25 -5.36 -17.83
C LEU A 125 -0.40 -4.19 -18.34
N PRO A 126 -0.08 -3.22 -17.47
CA PRO A 126 0.96 -2.23 -17.75
C PRO A 126 2.31 -2.88 -18.08
N ASP A 127 3.05 -2.31 -19.03
CA ASP A 127 4.30 -2.88 -19.56
C ASP A 127 5.33 -3.21 -18.47
N ALA A 128 5.34 -2.44 -17.38
CA ALA A 128 6.20 -2.67 -16.22
C ALA A 128 6.09 -4.09 -15.63
N TYR A 129 4.90 -4.69 -15.64
CA TYR A 129 4.74 -6.08 -15.18
C TYR A 129 5.46 -7.06 -16.12
N TYR A 130 5.24 -6.94 -17.43
CA TYR A 130 5.91 -7.81 -18.41
C TYR A 130 7.43 -7.64 -18.40
N TYR A 131 7.91 -6.40 -18.22
CA TYR A 131 9.33 -6.14 -18.05
C TYR A 131 9.88 -6.80 -16.79
N LEU A 132 9.20 -6.65 -15.65
CA LEU A 132 9.67 -7.18 -14.36
C LEU A 132 9.59 -8.70 -14.25
N VAL A 133 8.48 -9.31 -14.68
CA VAL A 133 8.17 -10.74 -14.44
C VAL A 133 8.20 -11.62 -15.69
N GLY A 134 8.45 -11.05 -16.88
CA GLY A 134 8.50 -11.77 -18.15
C GLY A 134 7.20 -11.65 -18.98
N ASP A 135 7.33 -11.88 -20.28
CA ASP A 135 6.22 -11.72 -21.25
C ASP A 135 5.06 -12.70 -21.01
N ASP A 136 5.35 -13.88 -20.46
CA ASP A 136 4.37 -14.90 -20.11
C ASP A 136 3.82 -14.76 -18.67
N LEU A 137 4.30 -13.76 -17.91
CA LEU A 137 3.97 -13.52 -16.51
C LEU A 137 4.25 -14.72 -15.59
N ALA A 138 5.10 -15.67 -16.01
CA ALA A 138 5.44 -16.86 -15.23
C ALA A 138 6.50 -16.60 -14.14
N GLY A 139 7.14 -15.43 -14.19
CA GLY A 139 8.19 -15.01 -13.27
C GLY A 139 9.53 -14.86 -13.97
N LYS A 140 10.34 -13.91 -13.50
CA LYS A 140 11.66 -13.61 -14.05
C LYS A 140 12.69 -13.49 -12.95
N THR A 141 13.87 -14.06 -13.21
CA THR A 141 15.03 -13.98 -12.33
C THR A 141 15.96 -12.86 -12.78
N TRP A 142 16.36 -12.02 -11.85
CA TRP A 142 17.27 -10.89 -12.04
C TRP A 142 18.55 -11.11 -11.24
N VAL A 143 19.68 -10.76 -11.86
CA VAL A 143 21.03 -10.77 -11.28
C VAL A 143 21.71 -9.44 -11.59
N PHE A 144 22.78 -9.11 -10.87
CA PHE A 144 23.56 -7.92 -11.20
C PHE A 144 24.10 -7.98 -12.64
N ASP A 145 24.18 -6.82 -13.31
CA ASP A 145 24.79 -6.65 -14.63
C ASP A 145 26.34 -6.62 -14.52
N GLY A 146 26.89 -7.65 -13.89
CA GLY A 146 28.29 -7.75 -13.52
C GLY A 146 28.50 -8.59 -12.26
N GLY A 147 29.73 -8.60 -11.75
CA GLY A 147 30.08 -9.34 -10.55
C GLY A 147 30.18 -10.86 -10.76
N PRO A 148 30.29 -11.65 -9.67
CA PRO A 148 30.32 -11.22 -8.27
C PRO A 148 31.66 -10.61 -7.82
N ALA A 149 32.70 -10.71 -8.65
CA ALA A 149 34.00 -10.07 -8.41
C ALA A 149 34.10 -8.71 -9.13
N PRO A 150 34.99 -7.81 -8.70
CA PRO A 150 35.25 -6.57 -9.43
C PRO A 150 35.63 -6.85 -10.89
N ASP A 151 34.93 -6.20 -11.81
CA ASP A 151 35.03 -6.40 -13.27
C ASP A 151 35.20 -5.08 -14.05
N GLY A 152 35.26 -3.95 -13.35
CA GLY A 152 35.31 -2.60 -13.93
C GLY A 152 33.96 -2.09 -14.45
N GLY A 153 32.89 -2.88 -14.38
CA GLY A 153 31.54 -2.49 -14.78
C GLY A 153 30.86 -1.55 -13.79
N LEU A 154 29.76 -0.92 -14.19
CA LEU A 154 28.92 -0.06 -13.36
C LEU A 154 27.59 -0.75 -13.05
N TRP A 155 27.56 -1.59 -12.02
CA TRP A 155 26.38 -2.38 -11.66
C TRP A 155 25.90 -2.21 -10.21
N TRP A 156 26.78 -1.71 -9.35
CA TRP A 156 26.45 -1.33 -7.98
C TRP A 156 27.41 -0.24 -7.51
N PHE A 157 26.92 0.98 -7.37
CA PHE A 157 27.78 2.13 -7.14
C PHE A 157 27.07 3.24 -6.36
N MET A 158 27.88 4.02 -5.63
CA MET A 158 27.43 5.25 -5.02
C MET A 158 27.34 6.33 -6.12
N SER A 159 26.21 7.02 -6.14
CA SER A 159 25.85 8.02 -7.14
C SER A 159 25.43 9.35 -6.48
N ASP A 160 25.34 10.38 -7.29
CA ASP A 160 24.73 11.65 -6.92
C ASP A 160 23.24 11.45 -6.59
N PRO A 161 22.73 11.95 -5.45
CA PRO A 161 21.31 11.93 -5.09
C PRO A 161 20.33 12.43 -6.16
N THR A 162 20.79 13.29 -7.06
CA THR A 162 19.98 13.94 -8.10
C THR A 162 20.25 13.40 -9.51
N ASN A 163 21.28 12.58 -9.66
CA ASN A 163 21.66 11.98 -10.93
C ASN A 163 22.11 10.52 -10.71
N PRO A 164 21.27 9.52 -11.06
CA PRO A 164 21.58 8.11 -10.83
C PRO A 164 22.82 7.62 -11.59
N TRP A 165 23.29 8.37 -12.59
CA TRP A 165 24.51 8.09 -13.35
C TRP A 165 25.69 9.00 -12.97
N GLY A 166 25.51 9.90 -12.00
CA GLY A 166 26.58 10.72 -11.44
C GLY A 166 27.45 9.90 -10.50
N VAL A 167 28.31 9.03 -11.04
CA VAL A 167 29.12 8.09 -10.26
C VAL A 167 30.06 8.83 -9.31
N TRP A 168 29.92 8.59 -8.01
CA TRP A 168 30.85 9.06 -6.98
C TRP A 168 31.85 7.97 -6.58
N TRP A 169 31.42 6.71 -6.56
CA TRP A 169 32.29 5.57 -6.26
C TRP A 169 31.76 4.27 -6.88
N ASN A 170 32.54 3.66 -7.78
CA ASN A 170 32.21 2.39 -8.41
C ASN A 170 32.58 1.19 -7.51
N ALA A 171 31.84 1.01 -6.42
CA ALA A 171 32.15 0.01 -5.41
C ALA A 171 32.14 -1.43 -5.97
N GLY A 172 31.11 -1.80 -6.74
CA GLY A 172 30.97 -3.14 -7.32
C GLY A 172 32.04 -3.46 -8.36
N GLY A 173 32.35 -2.51 -9.26
CA GLY A 173 33.33 -2.72 -10.32
C GLY A 173 34.80 -2.64 -9.88
N GLU A 174 35.12 -1.97 -8.77
CA GLU A 174 36.53 -1.66 -8.43
C GLU A 174 37.12 -2.49 -7.28
N CYS A 175 36.41 -2.67 -6.17
CA CYS A 175 37.04 -3.25 -4.96
C CYS A 175 36.12 -4.02 -4.04
N CYS A 176 34.85 -3.65 -4.00
CA CYS A 176 34.02 -3.88 -2.85
C CYS A 176 32.57 -4.25 -3.23
N PRO A 177 32.35 -5.28 -4.09
CA PRO A 177 31.05 -5.90 -4.28
C PRO A 177 30.29 -6.11 -2.97
N PRO A 178 28.95 -5.96 -2.97
CA PRO A 178 28.16 -6.34 -1.82
C PRO A 178 28.27 -7.85 -1.57
N ALA A 179 28.02 -8.28 -0.33
CA ALA A 179 28.21 -9.67 0.09
C ALA A 179 27.32 -10.66 -0.70
N ASP A 180 26.19 -10.18 -1.20
CA ASP A 180 25.21 -10.90 -2.00
C ASP A 180 25.35 -10.63 -3.51
N ALA A 181 26.51 -10.16 -3.99
CA ALA A 181 26.75 -9.91 -5.42
C ALA A 181 26.57 -11.16 -6.31
N ALA A 182 26.70 -12.36 -5.75
CA ALA A 182 26.44 -13.63 -6.44
C ALA A 182 24.98 -14.09 -6.33
N GLY A 183 24.13 -13.32 -5.67
CA GLY A 183 22.73 -13.61 -5.42
C GLY A 183 21.84 -13.39 -6.63
N LYS A 184 20.55 -13.65 -6.44
CA LYS A 184 19.51 -13.48 -7.47
C LYS A 184 18.18 -13.08 -6.83
N MET A 185 17.32 -12.47 -7.62
CA MET A 185 15.98 -12.04 -7.25
C MET A 185 14.96 -12.62 -8.21
N VAL A 186 13.85 -13.14 -7.71
CA VAL A 186 12.77 -13.67 -8.54
C VAL A 186 11.51 -12.88 -8.24
N PHE A 187 10.91 -12.32 -9.29
CA PHE A 187 9.61 -11.64 -9.24
C PHE A 187 8.59 -12.42 -10.03
N ASP A 188 7.41 -12.65 -9.46
CA ASP A 188 6.29 -13.31 -10.14
C ASP A 188 4.94 -12.75 -9.66
N VAL A 189 3.90 -12.96 -10.48
CA VAL A 189 2.52 -12.50 -10.22
C VAL A 189 1.56 -13.65 -9.91
N SER A 190 2.08 -14.84 -9.60
CA SER A 190 1.27 -16.02 -9.37
C SER A 190 0.62 -15.94 -7.99
N GLY A 191 -0.70 -15.70 -7.95
CA GLY A 191 -1.43 -15.58 -6.69
C GLY A 191 -1.21 -14.26 -5.94
N ASN A 192 -0.06 -13.60 -6.09
CA ASN A 192 0.27 -12.33 -5.44
C ASN A 192 1.47 -11.65 -6.13
N ALA A 193 1.87 -10.47 -5.64
CA ALA A 193 3.09 -9.77 -6.08
C ALA A 193 4.35 -10.35 -5.40
N ASN A 194 4.74 -11.57 -5.75
CA ASN A 194 5.77 -12.30 -5.00
C ASN A 194 7.18 -11.77 -5.32
N TYR A 195 8.00 -11.67 -4.27
CA TYR A 195 9.44 -11.42 -4.36
C TYR A 195 10.20 -12.49 -3.56
N THR A 196 11.11 -13.19 -4.23
CA THR A 196 11.99 -14.17 -3.61
C THR A 196 13.44 -13.77 -3.80
N TYR A 197 14.18 -13.72 -2.69
CA TYR A 197 15.59 -13.33 -2.66
C TYR A 197 16.49 -14.53 -2.36
N TYR A 198 17.67 -14.54 -2.97
CA TYR A 198 18.73 -15.51 -2.72
C TYR A 198 20.04 -14.76 -2.51
N ALA A 199 20.72 -14.98 -1.38
CA ALA A 199 21.98 -14.30 -1.06
C ALA A 199 23.15 -14.73 -1.96
N ASP A 200 23.08 -15.94 -2.52
CA ASP A 200 24.04 -16.45 -3.48
C ASP A 200 23.36 -17.48 -4.40
N ALA A 201 24.05 -17.96 -5.44
CA ALA A 201 23.50 -18.87 -6.43
C ALA A 201 22.92 -20.18 -5.85
N ALA A 202 23.45 -20.66 -4.72
CA ALA A 202 23.05 -21.87 -4.01
C ALA A 202 22.34 -21.56 -2.67
N GLY A 203 22.10 -20.30 -2.37
CA GLY A 203 21.51 -19.85 -1.11
C GLY A 203 20.08 -20.34 -0.93
N GLU A 204 19.65 -20.41 0.32
CA GLU A 204 18.25 -20.69 0.63
C GLU A 204 17.36 -19.49 0.24
N PRO A 205 16.16 -19.73 -0.31
CA PRO A 205 15.25 -18.68 -0.68
C PRO A 205 14.69 -17.96 0.56
N VAL A 206 14.79 -16.64 0.57
CA VAL A 206 14.03 -15.79 1.48
C VAL A 206 12.70 -15.46 0.79
N THR A 207 11.65 -16.15 1.22
CA THR A 207 10.28 -16.02 0.69
C THR A 207 9.40 -15.14 1.58
N GLY A 208 8.16 -14.89 1.17
CA GLY A 208 7.18 -14.12 1.95
C GLY A 208 7.32 -12.60 1.82
N SER A 209 8.22 -12.14 0.95
CA SER A 209 8.32 -10.73 0.57
C SER A 209 7.44 -10.44 -0.64
N LYS A 210 7.04 -9.18 -0.79
CA LYS A 210 6.18 -8.71 -1.87
C LYS A 210 6.80 -7.52 -2.56
N PHE A 211 6.47 -7.33 -3.84
CA PHE A 211 6.77 -6.09 -4.55
C PHE A 211 5.51 -5.27 -4.81
N LYS A 212 5.68 -3.95 -4.95
CA LYS A 212 4.60 -3.02 -5.26
C LYS A 212 5.10 -1.90 -6.16
N PHE A 213 4.39 -1.65 -7.25
CA PHE A 213 4.58 -0.41 -8.02
C PHE A 213 3.74 0.71 -7.41
N ASN A 214 4.23 1.94 -7.50
CA ASN A 214 3.36 3.11 -7.32
C ASN A 214 2.50 3.35 -8.59
N GLY A 215 1.51 4.24 -8.48
CA GLY A 215 0.49 4.41 -9.52
C GLY A 215 0.98 4.86 -10.91
N ASP A 216 2.19 5.43 -11.01
CA ASP A 216 2.80 5.84 -12.28
C ASP A 216 3.99 4.96 -12.71
N TYR A 217 4.25 3.85 -12.00
CA TYR A 217 5.35 2.92 -12.28
C TYR A 217 6.74 3.56 -12.26
N SER A 218 6.91 4.69 -11.57
CA SER A 218 8.24 5.30 -11.36
C SER A 218 8.96 4.75 -10.13
N LYS A 219 8.29 3.98 -9.27
CA LYS A 219 8.88 3.39 -8.07
C LYS A 219 8.46 1.94 -7.89
N ILE A 220 9.39 1.14 -7.37
CA ILE A 220 9.14 -0.21 -6.86
C ILE A 220 9.44 -0.24 -5.37
N THR A 221 8.53 -0.83 -4.60
CA THR A 221 8.71 -1.10 -3.17
C THR A 221 8.81 -2.59 -2.96
N ILE A 222 9.75 -3.04 -2.13
CA ILE A 222 9.88 -4.42 -1.65
C ILE A 222 9.56 -4.41 -0.15
N GLU A 223 8.56 -5.20 0.23
CA GLU A 223 8.09 -5.31 1.62
C GLU A 223 8.23 -6.75 2.10
N GLY A 224 8.52 -6.93 3.40
CA GLY A 224 8.61 -8.24 4.03
C GLY A 224 10.02 -8.57 4.52
N PRO A 225 10.37 -9.86 4.64
CA PRO A 225 11.62 -10.29 5.27
C PRO A 225 12.89 -10.09 4.42
N ALA A 226 12.77 -9.91 3.10
CA ALA A 226 13.90 -9.69 2.19
C ALA A 226 14.00 -8.22 1.75
N ASN A 227 15.19 -7.84 1.29
CA ASN A 227 15.46 -6.56 0.64
C ASN A 227 16.06 -6.81 -0.76
N LEU A 228 16.29 -5.75 -1.54
CA LEU A 228 16.96 -5.81 -2.84
C LEU A 228 18.40 -6.31 -2.69
N LEU A 229 18.91 -7.04 -3.69
CA LEU A 229 20.34 -7.38 -3.76
C LEU A 229 21.22 -6.14 -3.59
N GLY A 230 22.32 -6.26 -2.84
CA GLY A 230 23.23 -5.17 -2.53
C GLY A 230 22.65 -4.11 -1.59
N SER A 231 21.55 -4.41 -0.91
CA SER A 231 21.07 -3.56 0.19
C SER A 231 21.94 -3.77 1.42
N MET A 232 22.59 -2.70 1.89
CA MET A 232 23.40 -2.74 3.10
C MET A 232 22.61 -2.29 4.33
N GLU A 233 22.92 -2.89 5.48
CA GLU A 233 22.37 -2.48 6.77
C GLU A 233 22.72 -1.00 7.04
N GLY A 234 21.71 -0.19 7.36
CA GLY A 234 21.87 1.26 7.50
C GLY A 234 21.82 2.06 6.20
N GLY A 235 21.79 1.44 5.02
CA GLY A 235 21.82 2.09 3.70
C GLY A 235 20.60 2.90 3.29
N GLY A 236 19.60 3.07 4.17
CA GLY A 236 18.54 4.08 4.01
C GLY A 236 17.54 3.86 2.87
N ASN A 237 17.50 2.70 2.22
CA ASN A 237 16.59 2.46 1.10
C ASN A 237 15.15 2.11 1.52
N ALA A 238 14.92 1.67 2.77
CA ALA A 238 13.59 1.32 3.31
C ALA A 238 12.73 0.42 2.40
N GLY A 239 13.38 -0.35 1.51
CA GLY A 239 12.70 -1.15 0.49
C GLY A 239 12.07 -0.35 -0.66
N VAL A 240 12.23 0.97 -0.74
CA VAL A 240 11.64 1.84 -1.78
C VAL A 240 12.71 2.31 -2.75
N PHE A 241 12.50 2.07 -4.04
CA PHE A 241 13.47 2.35 -5.10
C PHE A 241 12.82 3.14 -6.24
N ASP A 242 13.50 4.17 -6.72
CA ASP A 242 13.15 4.86 -7.96
C ASP A 242 13.58 4.01 -9.15
N ILE A 243 12.68 3.86 -10.12
CA ILE A 243 12.94 3.12 -11.35
C ILE A 243 13.52 4.12 -12.35
N VAL A 244 14.82 3.96 -12.64
CA VAL A 244 15.52 4.76 -13.66
C VAL A 244 15.29 4.15 -15.04
N GLU A 245 15.31 2.83 -15.12
CA GLU A 245 15.07 2.07 -16.35
C GLU A 245 14.45 0.71 -15.98
N LEU A 246 13.40 0.30 -16.69
CA LEU A 246 12.84 -1.04 -16.60
C LEU A 246 12.40 -1.47 -18.00
N THR A 247 13.09 -2.46 -18.53
CA THR A 247 12.82 -3.08 -19.84
C THR A 247 12.86 -4.60 -19.70
N ALA A 248 12.62 -5.33 -20.80
CA ALA A 248 12.72 -6.79 -20.78
C ALA A 248 14.11 -7.30 -20.39
N ASP A 249 15.16 -6.54 -20.71
CA ASP A 249 16.57 -6.96 -20.62
C ASP A 249 17.36 -6.21 -19.55
N LYS A 250 16.79 -5.18 -18.94
CA LYS A 250 17.53 -4.32 -17.99
C LYS A 250 16.62 -3.69 -16.95
N MET A 251 17.09 -3.68 -15.70
CA MET A 251 16.45 -2.99 -14.58
C MET A 251 17.49 -2.13 -13.86
N VAL A 252 17.27 -0.82 -13.83
CA VAL A 252 18.11 0.15 -13.13
C VAL A 252 17.28 0.80 -12.04
N LEU A 253 17.74 0.63 -10.80
CA LEU A 253 17.08 1.16 -9.61
C LEU A 253 17.98 2.18 -8.92
N HIS A 254 17.37 3.18 -8.31
CA HIS A 254 18.08 4.26 -7.63
C HIS A 254 17.45 4.59 -6.28
N VAL A 255 18.30 4.91 -5.31
CA VAL A 255 17.90 5.46 -4.02
C VAL A 255 18.62 6.79 -3.88
N PRO A 256 17.92 7.94 -3.93
CA PRO A 256 18.56 9.25 -3.89
C PRO A 256 19.07 9.62 -2.49
N ASN A 257 18.45 9.07 -1.44
CA ASN A 257 18.71 9.46 -0.04
C ASN A 257 19.11 8.26 0.82
N ALA A 258 20.17 7.56 0.43
CA ALA A 258 20.78 6.54 1.28
C ALA A 258 21.48 7.19 2.49
N ALA A 259 22.09 6.36 3.34
CA ALA A 259 22.90 6.87 4.44
C ALA A 259 23.93 7.92 3.98
N TRP A 260 24.20 8.87 4.87
CA TRP A 260 25.13 9.99 4.62
C TRP A 260 24.77 10.89 3.43
N ALA A 261 23.48 10.94 3.06
CA ALA A 261 22.97 11.78 1.97
C ALA A 261 23.62 11.47 0.61
N THR A 262 23.95 10.20 0.38
CA THR A 262 24.46 9.69 -0.89
C THR A 262 23.35 9.05 -1.71
N GLY A 263 23.45 9.11 -3.03
CA GLY A 263 22.67 8.27 -3.92
C GLY A 263 23.31 6.89 -4.07
N TRP A 264 22.52 5.87 -4.37
CA TRP A 264 23.03 4.57 -4.79
C TRP A 264 22.26 4.07 -6.01
N THR A 265 22.96 3.40 -6.92
CA THR A 265 22.39 2.87 -8.15
C THR A 265 22.72 1.39 -8.31
N TRP A 266 21.71 0.62 -8.67
CA TRP A 266 21.80 -0.81 -8.97
C TRP A 266 21.45 -1.04 -10.44
N VAL A 267 22.19 -1.91 -11.12
CA VAL A 267 21.92 -2.34 -12.48
C VAL A 267 21.82 -3.85 -12.52
N PHE A 268 20.70 -4.34 -13.03
CA PHE A 268 20.39 -5.75 -13.15
C PHE A 268 20.05 -6.13 -14.58
N VAL A 269 20.32 -7.39 -14.90
CA VAL A 269 19.91 -8.07 -16.13
C VAL A 269 19.19 -9.37 -15.81
N PRO A 270 18.35 -9.88 -16.71
CA PRO A 270 17.77 -11.21 -16.56
C PRO A 270 18.88 -12.27 -16.47
N GLN A 271 18.70 -13.24 -15.57
CA GLN A 271 19.53 -14.43 -15.56
C GLN A 271 19.27 -15.23 -16.84
N GLN A 272 20.35 -15.53 -17.59
CA GLN A 272 20.31 -16.38 -18.78
C GLN A 272 20.13 -17.86 -18.44
#